data_AF-A0A536EKC8-F1
#
_entry.id   AF-A0A536EKC8-F1
#
_cell.length_a   1.000
_cell.length_b   1.000
_cell.length_c   1.000
_cell.angle_alpha   90.00
_cell.angle_beta   90.00
_cell.angle_gamma   90.00
#
_symmetry.space_group_name_H-M   'P 1'
#
loop_
_entity.id
_entity.type
_entity.pdbx_description
1 polymer ?
#
loop_
_entity_poly.entity_id
_entity_poly.type
_entity_poly.pdbx_seq_one_letter_code
_entity_poly.pdbx_strand_id
1 'polypeptide(L)'
;MRLVAESFAWPFRGRRRSTWAAGVLCVLLLPVLFIPLLGYAIAATRAAEQDPSQGPPAWRMSASLLADGFWTALAVLLTLLPFAIAWDPLS
;
A
#
# COMPACT_ATOMS: atom_id res chain seq x y z
N MET A 1 19.89 -9.48 -22.78
CA MET A 1 19.10 -8.25 -23.03
C MET A 1 17.69 -8.49 -23.58
N ARG A 2 17.46 -9.50 -24.44
CA ARG A 2 16.12 -9.80 -24.98
C ARG A 2 15.07 -10.06 -23.89
N LEU A 3 15.35 -10.93 -22.92
CA LEU A 3 14.45 -11.23 -21.79
C LEU A 3 13.93 -10.01 -21.02
N VAL A 4 14.79 -9.00 -20.81
CA VAL A 4 14.42 -7.77 -20.08
C VAL A 4 13.49 -6.90 -20.92
N ALA A 5 13.80 -6.70 -22.20
CA ALA A 5 12.92 -6.00 -23.14
C ALA A 5 11.57 -6.74 -23.29
N GLU A 6 11.61 -8.06 -23.23
CA GLU A 6 10.41 -8.90 -23.31
C GLU A 6 9.52 -8.79 -22.06
N SER A 7 10.09 -8.65 -20.86
CA SER A 7 9.32 -8.39 -19.64
C SER A 7 8.61 -7.03 -19.63
N PHE A 8 9.19 -5.98 -20.24
CA PHE A 8 8.51 -4.69 -20.40
C PHE A 8 7.31 -4.75 -21.36
N ALA A 9 7.34 -5.67 -22.33
CA ALA A 9 6.24 -5.88 -23.26
C ALA A 9 5.13 -6.80 -22.69
N TRP A 10 5.36 -7.45 -21.54
CA TRP A 10 4.40 -8.35 -20.89
C TRP A 10 2.96 -7.81 -20.77
N PRO A 11 2.70 -6.55 -20.33
CA PRO A 11 1.33 -6.05 -20.20
C PRO A 11 0.63 -5.81 -21.54
N PHE A 12 1.39 -5.73 -22.64
CA PHE A 12 0.89 -5.50 -24.01
C PHE A 12 0.78 -6.79 -24.84
N ARG A 13 1.33 -7.91 -24.35
CA ARG A 13 1.32 -9.21 -25.05
C ARG A 13 0.01 -9.98 -24.90
N GLY A 14 -0.82 -9.63 -23.91
CA GLY A 14 -2.09 -10.30 -23.64
C GLY A 14 -3.20 -9.86 -24.58
N ARG A 15 -3.74 -10.79 -25.39
CA ARG A 15 -4.92 -10.55 -26.27
C ARG A 15 -6.24 -10.29 -25.50
N ARG A 16 -6.21 -10.22 -24.16
CA ARG A 16 -7.38 -10.15 -23.29
C ARG A 16 -7.39 -8.83 -22.52
N ARG A 17 -8.41 -7.98 -22.77
CA ARG A 17 -8.72 -6.79 -21.95
C ARG A 17 -8.77 -7.07 -20.43
N SER A 18 -8.98 -8.32 -20.03
CA SER A 18 -9.08 -8.74 -18.63
C SER A 18 -7.79 -8.55 -17.81
N THR A 19 -6.60 -8.68 -18.41
CA THR A 19 -5.34 -8.43 -17.66
C THR A 19 -5.12 -6.94 -17.41
N TRP A 20 -5.56 -6.08 -18.33
CA TRP A 20 -5.57 -4.63 -18.15
C TRP A 20 -6.52 -4.19 -17.05
N ALA A 21 -7.74 -4.73 -17.02
CA ALA A 21 -8.71 -4.44 -15.96
C ALA A 21 -8.20 -4.85 -14.57
N ALA A 22 -7.53 -5.99 -14.46
CA ALA A 22 -6.90 -6.42 -13.21
C ALA A 22 -5.77 -5.47 -12.78
N GLY A 23 -4.91 -5.03 -13.73
CA GLY A 23 -3.86 -4.05 -13.44
C GLY A 23 -4.41 -2.71 -12.95
N VAL A 24 -5.43 -2.17 -13.62
CA VAL A 24 -6.12 -0.94 -13.19
C VAL A 24 -6.73 -1.12 -11.80
N LEU A 25 -7.41 -2.25 -11.54
CA LEU A 25 -7.97 -2.54 -10.23
C LEU A 25 -6.90 -2.58 -9.13
N CYS A 26 -5.76 -3.24 -9.38
CA CYS A 26 -4.64 -3.27 -8.44
C CYS A 26 -4.08 -1.87 -8.14
N VAL A 27 -3.94 -1.02 -9.16
CA VAL A 27 -3.47 0.37 -8.99
C VAL A 27 -4.48 1.19 -8.18
N LEU A 28 -5.78 1.05 -8.47
CA LEU A 28 -6.84 1.75 -7.73
C LEU A 28 -6.96 1.28 -6.28
N LEU A 29 -6.70 0.00 -6.02
CA LEU A 29 -6.72 -0.57 -4.67
C LEU A 29 -5.42 -0.32 -3.89
N LEU A 30 -4.33 0.08 -4.57
CA LEU A 30 -3.03 0.30 -3.93
C LEU A 30 -3.10 1.25 -2.72
N PRO A 31 -3.81 2.40 -2.76
CA PRO A 31 -3.96 3.27 -1.59
C PRO A 31 -4.65 2.56 -0.43
N VAL A 32 -5.64 1.70 -0.71
CA VAL A 32 -6.37 0.94 0.31
C VAL A 32 -5.46 -0.11 0.96
N LEU A 33 -4.52 -0.69 0.20
CA LEU A 33 -3.54 -1.65 0.72
C LEU A 33 -2.54 -1.04 1.72
N PHE A 34 -2.44 0.30 1.83
CA PHE A 34 -1.67 0.92 2.90
C PHE A 34 -2.27 0.66 4.28
N ILE A 35 -3.59 0.44 4.39
CA ILE A 35 -4.24 0.16 5.67
C ILE A 35 -3.64 -1.09 6.34
N PRO A 36 -3.69 -2.30 5.73
CA PRO A 36 -3.07 -3.47 6.36
C PRO A 36 -1.55 -3.34 6.52
N LEU A 37 -0.87 -2.64 5.60
CA LEU A 37 0.58 -2.40 5.69
C LEU A 37 0.95 -1.57 6.93
N LEU A 38 0.28 -0.44 7.14
CA LEU A 38 0.51 0.46 8.28
C LEU A 38 0.09 -0.21 9.59
N GLY A 39 -1.03 -0.94 9.59
CA GLY A 39 -1.46 -1.71 10.75
C GLY A 39 -0.44 -2.75 11.17
N TYR A 40 0.14 -3.47 10.20
CA TYR A 40 1.21 -4.41 10.49
C TYR A 40 2.49 -3.72 10.97
N ALA A 41 2.85 -2.57 10.39
CA ALA A 41 4.00 -1.79 10.86
C ALA A 41 3.84 -1.43 12.35
N ILE A 42 2.65 -1.01 12.77
CA ILE A 42 2.34 -0.73 14.19
C ILE A 42 2.43 -1.98 15.05
N ALA A 43 1.90 -3.11 14.57
CA ALA A 43 2.01 -4.38 15.30
C ALA A 43 3.49 -4.79 15.47
N ALA A 44 4.31 -4.60 14.45
CA ALA A 44 5.74 -4.89 14.49
C ALA A 44 6.49 -3.95 15.43
N THR A 45 6.20 -2.64 15.43
CA THR A 45 6.84 -1.70 16.36
C THR A 45 6.45 -2.01 17.80
N ARG A 46 5.17 -2.29 18.08
CA ARG A 46 4.72 -2.68 19.44
C ARG A 46 5.38 -3.98 19.90
N ALA A 47 5.52 -4.97 19.02
CA ALA A 47 6.21 -6.21 19.36
C ALA A 47 7.69 -5.98 19.68
N ALA A 48 8.38 -5.15 18.88
CA ALA A 48 9.77 -4.78 19.12
C ALA A 48 9.96 -3.96 20.40
N GLU A 49 9.00 -3.11 20.77
CA GLU A 49 9.00 -2.38 22.04
C GLU A 49 8.82 -3.31 23.26
N GLN A 50 8.01 -4.37 23.11
CA GLN A 50 7.74 -5.33 24.18
C GLN A 50 8.89 -6.33 24.39
N ASP A 51 9.44 -6.86 23.31
CA ASP A 51 10.60 -7.76 23.34
C ASP A 51 11.48 -7.53 22.10
N PRO A 52 12.53 -6.70 22.22
CA PRO A 52 13.43 -6.39 21.10
C PRO A 52 14.20 -7.59 20.56
N SER A 53 14.27 -8.69 21.32
CA SER A 53 15.01 -9.89 20.92
C SER A 53 14.20 -10.81 20.00
N GLN A 54 12.89 -10.60 19.92
CA GLN A 54 11.98 -11.35 19.05
C GLN A 54 11.94 -10.73 17.65
N GLY A 55 11.77 -11.59 16.64
CA GLY A 55 11.52 -11.15 15.26
C GLY A 55 10.15 -10.48 15.09
N PRO A 56 9.86 -9.95 13.89
CA PRO A 56 8.55 -9.35 13.62
C PRO A 56 7.42 -10.37 13.79
N PRO A 57 6.24 -9.93 14.26
CA PRO A 57 5.11 -10.81 14.52
C PRO A 57 4.62 -11.48 13.24
N ALA A 58 4.06 -12.69 13.35
CA ALA A 58 3.47 -13.36 12.20
C ALA A 58 2.34 -12.53 11.58
N TRP A 59 2.31 -12.48 10.25
CA TRP A 59 1.27 -11.76 9.52
C TRP A 59 -0.10 -12.39 9.76
N ARG A 60 -1.00 -11.66 10.43
CA ARG A 60 -2.37 -12.10 10.73
C ARG A 60 -3.33 -10.96 10.48
N MET A 61 -4.29 -11.15 9.57
CA MET A 61 -5.37 -10.20 9.38
C MET A 61 -6.31 -10.22 10.60
N SER A 62 -6.29 -9.14 11.38
CA SER A 62 -7.16 -8.94 12.53
C SER A 62 -7.90 -7.60 12.42
N ALA A 63 -9.04 -7.48 13.11
CA ALA A 63 -9.79 -6.23 13.17
C ALA A 63 -8.97 -5.10 13.82
N SER A 64 -8.16 -5.43 14.84
CA SER A 64 -7.27 -4.45 15.49
C SER A 64 -6.21 -3.91 14.53
N LEU A 65 -5.59 -4.79 13.71
CA LEU A 65 -4.60 -4.40 12.72
C LEU A 65 -5.21 -3.46 11.68
N LEU A 66 -6.39 -3.78 11.16
CA LEU A 66 -7.07 -2.93 10.19
C LEU A 66 -7.49 -1.58 10.81
N ALA A 67 -7.91 -1.56 12.08
CA ALA A 67 -8.24 -0.33 12.78
C ALA A 67 -7.01 0.56 13.00
N ASP A 68 -5.91 0.00 13.52
CA ASP A 68 -4.63 0.71 13.71
C ASP A 68 -4.13 1.28 12.37
N GLY A 69 -4.19 0.46 11.32
CA GLY A 69 -3.80 0.88 9.97
C GLY A 69 -4.68 1.96 9.38
N PHE A 70 -6.00 1.86 9.58
CA PHE A 70 -6.97 2.84 9.08
C PHE A 70 -6.77 4.21 9.72
N TRP A 71 -6.65 4.24 11.06
CA TRP A 71 -6.43 5.49 11.79
C TRP A 71 -5.11 6.15 11.39
N THR A 72 -4.07 5.35 11.16
CA THR A 72 -2.76 5.84 10.72
C THR A 72 -2.80 6.36 9.29
N ALA A 73 -3.47 5.65 8.39
CA ALA A 73 -3.68 6.10 7.01
C ALA A 73 -4.48 7.42 6.99
N LEU A 74 -5.51 7.54 7.83
CA LEU A 74 -6.28 8.77 7.98
C LEU A 74 -5.41 9.91 8.51
N ALA A 75 -4.58 9.67 9.52
CA ALA A 75 -3.65 10.67 10.04
C ALA A 75 -2.69 11.17 8.94
N VAL A 76 -2.10 10.26 8.15
CA VAL A 76 -1.26 10.61 7.01
C VAL A 76 -2.03 11.40 5.95
N LEU A 77 -3.28 11.03 5.66
CA LEU A 77 -4.11 11.78 4.72
C LEU A 77 -4.38 13.21 5.22
N LEU A 78 -4.63 13.37 6.52
CA LEU A 78 -4.85 14.67 7.14
C LEU A 78 -3.60 15.54 7.14
N THR A 79 -2.38 14.97 7.27
CA THR A 79 -1.14 15.75 7.18
C THR A 79 -0.85 16.21 5.75
N LEU A 80 -1.35 15.49 4.75
CA LEU A 80 -1.26 15.87 3.34
C LEU A 80 -2.34 16.89 2.94
N LEU A 81 -3.42 17.01 3.71
CA LEU A 81 -4.57 17.85 3.38
C LEU A 81 -4.22 19.33 3.13
N PRO A 82 -3.35 20.00 3.92
CA PRO A 82 -2.98 21.39 3.65
C PRO A 82 -2.31 21.57 2.29
N PHE A 83 -1.46 20.62 1.89
CA PHE A 83 -0.79 20.64 0.58
C PHE A 83 -1.76 20.38 -0.56
N ALA A 84 -2.72 19.48 -0.36
CA ALA A 84 -3.78 19.23 -1.33
C ALA A 84 -4.70 20.45 -1.52
N ILE A 85 -5.00 21.18 -0.44
CA ILE A 85 -5.80 22.42 -0.49
C ILE A 85 -5.01 23.56 -1.14
N ALA A 86 -3.72 23.70 -0.81
CA ALA A 86 -2.84 24.72 -1.37
C ALA A 86 -2.37 24.40 -2.80
N TRP A 87 -2.74 23.24 -3.34
CA TRP A 87 -2.40 22.84 -4.69
C TRP A 87 -3.25 23.64 -5.68
N ASP A 88 -2.70 24.75 -6.19
CA ASP A 88 -3.18 25.42 -7.40
C ASP A 88 -2.45 24.83 -8.62
N PRO A 89 -3.06 23.90 -9.37
CA PRO A 89 -2.39 23.27 -10.50
C PRO A 89 -2.23 24.21 -11.71
N LEU A 90 -2.73 25.46 -11.64
CA LEU A 90 -2.83 26.38 -12.77
C LEU A 90 -2.37 27.83 -12.49
N SER A 91 -1.74 28.13 -11.33
CA SER A 91 -1.09 29.42 -11.07
C SER A 91 0.32 29.53 -11.65
#